data_AF-W9NF50-F1
#
_entry.id   AF-W9NF50-F1
#
_cell.length_a   1.000
_cell.length_b   1.000
_cell.length_c   1.000
_cell.angle_alpha   90.00
_cell.angle_beta   90.00
_cell.angle_gamma   90.00
#
_symmetry.space_group_name_H-M   'P 1'
#
loop_
_entity.id
_entity.type
_entity.pdbx_description
1 polymer ?
#
loop_
_entity_poly.entity_id
_entity_poly.type
_entity_poly.pdbx_seq_one_letter_code
_entity_poly.pdbx_strand_id
1 'polypeptide(L)'
;MGISAIKVGTRIAAVYIERRTITAPDGPVPEEIMSFRTQQRPIVEGWVQGKVLHAFARWTIGMRPNLSDATQHALATIFKATVMKASQILRPLTERCGWQGLCAYNQISELDSTFQGISIAEGDTLLLCIHFMSELLGEKLALPQARNRLSRLAQREDKLMLDMKSRLEMIGGYKEHRGPAFDRHILPRCRLLAEAIGNRMAYEAAETSGLSPDVLTLYEGICMCEDLNHLPAMGPQCRADAQSQSSEPYNNVLAQIRSESASRSDLDDYVTAPIMSEESWGSFTNSLHAFKHPHDVAIPCSKL
;
A
#
# COMPACT_ATOMS: atom_id res chain seq x y z
N MET A 1 -10.58 7.43 2.48
CA MET A 1 -10.93 6.00 2.66
C MET A 1 -9.73 5.06 2.47
N GLY A 2 -8.96 5.13 1.37
CA GLY A 2 -7.87 4.16 1.10
C GLY A 2 -6.79 4.05 2.16
N ILE A 3 -6.35 5.18 2.70
CA ILE A 3 -5.36 5.21 3.77
C ILE A 3 -5.88 4.52 5.03
N SER A 4 -7.14 4.79 5.41
CA SER A 4 -7.75 4.18 6.59
C SER A 4 -7.84 2.66 6.44
N ALA A 5 -8.20 2.17 5.25
CA ALA A 5 -8.29 0.75 5.00
C ALA A 5 -6.94 0.04 5.03
N ILE A 6 -5.90 0.64 4.43
CA ILE A 6 -4.53 0.13 4.56
C ILE A 6 -4.18 0.03 6.05
N LYS A 7 -4.39 1.09 6.82
CA LYS A 7 -4.11 1.09 8.27
C LYS A 7 -4.88 0.00 9.01
N VAL A 8 -6.20 -0.09 8.82
CA VAL A 8 -7.07 -1.09 9.47
C VAL A 8 -6.66 -2.52 9.08
N GLY A 9 -6.48 -2.79 7.79
CA GLY A 9 -6.06 -4.11 7.29
C GLY A 9 -4.69 -4.51 7.83
N THR A 10 -3.73 -3.58 7.87
CA THR A 10 -2.41 -3.82 8.46
C THR A 10 -2.50 -4.08 9.95
N ARG A 11 -3.34 -3.33 10.69
CA ARG A 11 -3.54 -3.52 12.12
C ARG A 11 -4.10 -4.91 12.44
N ILE A 12 -5.15 -5.32 11.73
CA ILE A 12 -5.76 -6.64 11.89
C ILE A 12 -4.74 -7.73 11.60
N ALA A 13 -4.03 -7.62 10.47
CA ALA A 13 -3.06 -8.63 10.07
C ALA A 13 -1.86 -8.69 11.04
N ALA A 14 -1.36 -7.55 11.51
CA ALA A 14 -0.28 -7.50 12.50
C ALA A 14 -0.68 -8.20 13.80
N VAL A 15 -1.82 -7.84 14.39
CA VAL A 15 -2.31 -8.46 15.63
C VAL A 15 -2.57 -9.96 15.44
N TYR A 16 -3.08 -10.35 14.28
CA TYR A 16 -3.31 -11.76 13.96
C TYR A 16 -2.02 -12.58 13.87
N ILE A 17 -0.99 -12.12 13.15
CA ILE A 17 0.22 -12.93 12.95
C ILE A 17 1.15 -12.96 14.18
N GLU A 18 1.07 -11.96 15.07
CA GLU A 18 1.77 -11.97 16.37
C GLU A 18 1.29 -13.13 17.25
N ARG A 19 -0.01 -13.43 17.23
CA ARG A 19 -0.56 -14.51 18.07
C ARG A 19 -0.61 -15.87 17.38
N ARG A 20 -0.69 -15.90 16.05
CA ARG A 20 -0.94 -17.14 15.32
C ARG A 20 0.33 -17.96 15.31
N THR A 21 0.25 -19.19 15.78
CA THR A 21 1.39 -20.11 15.80
C THR A 21 1.24 -21.24 14.78
N ILE A 22 2.38 -21.74 14.28
CA ILE A 22 2.46 -22.98 13.49
C ILE A 22 3.32 -24.02 14.23
N THR A 23 3.07 -25.29 13.94
CA THR A 23 3.92 -26.38 14.46
C THR A 23 5.30 -26.28 13.83
N ALA A 24 6.35 -26.14 14.64
CA ALA A 24 7.72 -26.10 14.15
C ALA A 24 8.12 -27.47 13.53
N PRO A 25 8.92 -27.50 12.45
CA PRO A 25 9.39 -28.75 11.85
C PRO A 25 10.18 -29.63 12.81
N ASP A 26 10.95 -29.01 13.72
CA ASP A 26 11.97 -29.68 14.54
C ASP A 26 11.74 -29.55 16.07
N GLY A 27 10.55 -29.13 16.53
CA GLY A 27 10.35 -28.88 17.96
C GLY A 27 8.90 -28.96 18.47
N PRO A 28 8.72 -29.21 19.79
CA PRO A 28 7.40 -29.28 20.42
C PRO A 28 6.77 -27.90 20.68
N VAL A 29 7.51 -26.80 20.45
CA VAL A 29 7.05 -25.44 20.73
C VAL A 29 6.47 -24.82 19.46
N PRO A 30 5.20 -24.36 19.47
CA PRO A 30 4.63 -23.61 18.36
C PRO A 30 5.40 -22.30 18.14
N GLU A 31 5.68 -21.97 16.88
CA GLU A 31 6.37 -20.72 16.51
C GLU A 31 5.35 -19.71 15.99
N GLU A 32 5.40 -18.48 16.47
CA GLU A 32 4.57 -17.37 15.98
C GLU A 32 4.89 -17.06 14.53
N ILE A 33 3.85 -16.90 13.70
CA ILE A 33 3.98 -16.63 12.27
C ILE A 33 4.74 -15.31 12.02
N MET A 34 4.64 -14.34 12.95
CA MET A 34 5.39 -13.09 12.87
C MET A 34 6.92 -13.25 12.90
N SER A 35 7.48 -14.38 13.33
CA SER A 35 8.93 -14.60 13.29
C SER A 35 9.47 -14.68 11.85
N PHE A 36 8.63 -15.09 10.89
CA PHE A 36 9.03 -15.30 9.51
C PHE A 36 9.02 -14.01 8.69
N ARG A 37 10.15 -13.68 8.04
CA ARG A 37 10.30 -12.51 7.14
C ARG A 37 9.26 -12.45 6.02
N THR A 38 8.80 -13.60 5.53
CA THR A 38 7.77 -13.72 4.51
C THR A 38 6.38 -13.29 5.01
N GLN A 39 6.17 -13.31 6.32
CA GLN A 39 4.93 -12.92 6.97
C GLN A 39 4.97 -11.45 7.36
N GLN A 40 6.13 -10.97 7.81
CA GLN A 40 6.38 -9.58 8.18
C GLN A 40 6.24 -8.60 7.00
N ARG A 41 6.68 -8.98 5.79
CA ARG A 41 6.83 -8.05 4.66
C ARG A 41 5.54 -7.30 4.30
N PRO A 42 4.39 -7.94 4.06
CA PRO A 42 3.16 -7.20 3.79
C PRO A 42 2.71 -6.28 4.94
N ILE A 43 2.99 -6.65 6.19
CA ILE A 43 2.69 -5.81 7.36
C ILE A 43 3.54 -4.56 7.35
N VAL A 44 4.86 -4.70 7.16
CA VAL A 44 5.79 -3.57 7.09
C VAL A 44 5.42 -2.65 5.93
N GLU A 45 5.15 -3.19 4.75
CA GLU A 45 4.73 -2.42 3.57
C GLU A 45 3.45 -1.62 3.85
N GLY A 46 2.41 -2.28 4.37
CA GLY A 46 1.14 -1.62 4.67
C GLY A 46 1.27 -0.56 5.76
N TRP A 47 2.09 -0.81 6.79
CA TRP A 47 2.32 0.15 7.87
C TRP A 47 3.05 1.40 7.38
N VAL A 48 4.14 1.21 6.61
CA VAL A 48 4.94 2.31 6.03
C VAL A 48 4.08 3.15 5.07
N GLN A 49 3.36 2.50 4.14
CA GLN A 49 2.44 3.20 3.24
C GLN A 49 1.35 3.95 4.01
N GLY A 50 0.78 3.35 5.06
CA GLY A 50 -0.24 3.98 5.89
C GLY A 50 0.23 5.27 6.55
N LYS A 51 1.46 5.31 7.09
CA LYS A 51 2.04 6.52 7.71
C LYS A 51 2.37 7.59 6.67
N VAL A 52 3.04 7.21 5.57
CA VAL A 52 3.46 8.16 4.52
C VAL A 52 2.26 8.77 3.80
N LEU A 53 1.28 7.96 3.43
CA LEU A 53 0.09 8.46 2.75
C LEU A 53 -0.80 9.30 3.67
N HIS A 54 -0.78 9.05 4.99
CA HIS A 54 -1.44 9.94 5.94
C HIS A 54 -0.80 11.34 5.94
N ALA A 55 0.53 11.43 5.92
CA ALA A 55 1.23 12.71 5.76
C ALA A 55 0.91 13.37 4.41
N PHE A 56 0.87 12.59 3.34
CA PHE A 56 0.49 13.08 2.01
C PHE A 56 -0.93 13.65 1.99
N ALA A 57 -1.90 12.98 2.62
CA ALA A 57 -3.26 13.47 2.73
C ALA A 57 -3.34 14.81 3.46
N ARG A 58 -2.63 14.95 4.59
CA ARG A 58 -2.57 16.22 5.33
C ARG A 58 -1.97 17.34 4.50
N TRP A 59 -0.91 17.05 3.76
CA TRP A 59 -0.28 18.00 2.85
C TRP A 59 -1.25 18.46 1.75
N THR A 60 -1.91 17.52 1.06
CA THR A 60 -2.88 17.83 -0.01
C THR A 60 -4.07 18.64 0.51
N ILE A 61 -4.60 18.32 1.70
CA ILE A 61 -5.67 19.09 2.34
C ILE A 61 -5.19 20.50 2.71
N GLY A 62 -3.96 20.62 3.22
CA GLY A 62 -3.33 21.88 3.60
C GLY A 62 -3.17 22.88 2.45
N MET A 63 -3.13 22.39 1.21
CA MET A 63 -3.08 23.25 0.01
C MET A 63 -4.38 24.02 -0.25
N ARG A 64 -5.46 23.76 0.50
CA ARG A 64 -6.79 24.39 0.36
C ARG A 64 -7.29 24.35 -1.08
N PRO A 65 -7.72 23.17 -1.57
CA PRO A 65 -8.16 23.01 -2.94
C PRO A 65 -9.35 23.95 -3.27
N ASN A 66 -9.14 24.84 -4.23
CA ASN A 66 -10.14 25.49 -5.04
C ASN A 66 -10.59 24.55 -6.18
N LEU A 67 -11.86 24.16 -6.13
CA LEU A 67 -12.47 23.25 -7.10
C LEU A 67 -12.55 23.81 -8.52
N SER A 68 -12.21 25.08 -8.76
CA SER A 68 -12.10 25.63 -10.12
C SER A 68 -10.69 25.51 -10.72
N ASP A 69 -9.69 25.08 -9.95
CA ASP A 69 -8.30 25.00 -10.40
C ASP A 69 -7.96 23.60 -10.95
N ALA A 70 -7.65 23.54 -12.25
CA ALA A 70 -7.24 22.31 -12.93
C ALA A 70 -5.99 21.67 -12.29
N THR A 71 -5.08 22.47 -11.72
CA THR A 71 -3.89 21.99 -11.02
C THR A 71 -4.27 21.19 -9.78
N GLN A 72 -5.28 21.64 -9.05
CA GLN A 72 -5.73 20.98 -7.83
C GLN A 72 -6.54 19.71 -8.13
N HIS A 73 -7.28 19.68 -9.24
CA HIS A 73 -7.86 18.43 -9.74
C HIS A 73 -6.80 17.42 -10.19
N ALA A 74 -5.73 17.88 -10.84
CA ALA A 74 -4.60 17.04 -11.20
C ALA A 74 -3.91 16.46 -9.96
N LEU A 75 -3.72 17.27 -8.90
CA LEU A 75 -3.17 16.82 -7.62
C LEU A 75 -4.09 15.80 -6.92
N ALA A 76 -5.41 16.02 -6.92
CA ALA A 76 -6.37 15.08 -6.38
C ALA A 76 -6.36 13.74 -7.15
N THR A 77 -6.19 13.80 -8.47
CA THR A 77 -6.02 12.62 -9.32
C THR A 77 -4.75 11.85 -9.00
N ILE A 78 -3.62 12.56 -8.87
CA ILE A 78 -2.33 11.96 -8.50
C ILE A 78 -2.44 11.29 -7.13
N PHE A 79 -3.02 12.00 -6.15
CA PHE A 79 -3.28 11.45 -4.82
C PHE A 79 -4.14 10.18 -4.89
N LYS A 80 -5.24 10.20 -5.65
CA LYS A 80 -6.09 9.03 -5.85
C LYS A 80 -5.30 7.88 -6.47
N ALA A 81 -4.56 8.11 -7.55
CA ALA A 81 -3.77 7.08 -8.22
C ALA A 81 -2.75 6.42 -7.27
N THR A 82 -2.03 7.23 -6.48
CA THR A 82 -1.06 6.74 -5.49
C THR A 82 -1.73 5.91 -4.40
N VAL A 83 -2.85 6.38 -3.83
CA VAL A 83 -3.58 5.64 -2.79
C VAL A 83 -4.19 4.35 -3.33
N MET A 84 -4.72 4.35 -4.56
CA MET A 84 -5.25 3.14 -5.20
C MET A 84 -4.15 2.12 -5.53
N LYS A 85 -2.95 2.59 -5.89
CA LYS A 85 -1.81 1.70 -6.08
C LYS A 85 -1.39 1.07 -4.75
N ALA A 86 -1.29 1.86 -3.70
CA ALA A 86 -0.94 1.42 -2.35
C ALA A 86 -1.97 0.44 -1.76
N SER A 87 -3.28 0.67 -1.98
CA SER A 87 -4.34 -0.18 -1.40
C SER A 87 -4.30 -1.63 -1.89
N GLN A 88 -3.55 -1.93 -2.98
CA GLN A 88 -3.30 -3.30 -3.44
C GLN A 88 -2.62 -4.17 -2.38
N ILE A 89 -2.02 -3.57 -1.34
CA ILE A 89 -1.44 -4.27 -0.18
C ILE A 89 -2.50 -5.03 0.64
N LEU A 90 -3.79 -4.70 0.54
CA LEU A 90 -4.86 -5.39 1.26
C LEU A 90 -4.96 -6.88 0.90
N ARG A 91 -4.61 -7.26 -0.33
CA ARG A 91 -4.61 -8.67 -0.77
C ARG A 91 -3.53 -9.50 -0.07
N PRO A 92 -2.23 -9.15 -0.13
CA PRO A 92 -1.22 -9.92 0.59
C PRO A 92 -1.41 -9.85 2.12
N LEU A 93 -1.99 -8.77 2.68
CA LEU A 93 -2.41 -8.72 4.08
C LEU A 93 -3.47 -9.77 4.40
N THR A 94 -4.47 -9.91 3.53
CA THR A 94 -5.50 -10.96 3.63
C THR A 94 -4.87 -12.35 3.64
N GLU A 95 -3.92 -12.61 2.75
CA GLU A 95 -3.21 -13.89 2.68
C GLU A 95 -2.38 -14.20 3.94
N ARG A 96 -1.82 -13.18 4.62
CA ARG A 96 -1.10 -13.38 5.89
C ARG A 96 -2.02 -13.89 7.00
N CYS A 97 -3.32 -13.64 6.89
CA CYS A 97 -4.33 -14.14 7.81
C CYS A 97 -4.94 -15.49 7.38
N GLY A 98 -4.38 -16.14 6.36
CA GLY A 98 -4.88 -17.41 5.82
C GLY A 98 -6.35 -17.32 5.38
N TRP A 99 -7.09 -18.43 5.53
CA TRP A 99 -8.51 -18.46 5.19
C TRP A 99 -9.35 -17.49 6.03
N GLN A 100 -8.94 -17.22 7.28
CA GLN A 100 -9.64 -16.29 8.15
C GLN A 100 -9.58 -14.86 7.62
N GLY A 101 -8.50 -14.46 6.92
CA GLY A 101 -8.44 -13.17 6.23
C GLY A 101 -9.49 -13.01 5.14
N LEU A 102 -9.90 -14.11 4.50
CA LEU A 102 -10.93 -14.09 3.45
C LEU A 102 -12.36 -14.02 4.01
N CYS A 103 -12.54 -14.34 5.30
CA CYS A 103 -13.83 -14.23 5.96
C CYS A 103 -14.28 -12.76 6.00
N ALA A 104 -15.44 -12.43 5.43
CA ALA A 104 -15.94 -11.07 5.32
C ALA A 104 -15.98 -10.35 6.68
N TYR A 105 -16.38 -11.05 7.74
CA TYR A 105 -16.44 -10.50 9.10
C TYR A 105 -15.09 -10.00 9.63
N ASN A 106 -13.97 -10.46 9.07
CA ASN A 106 -12.62 -10.01 9.43
C ASN A 106 -12.16 -8.77 8.64
N GLN A 107 -13.06 -8.13 7.90
CA GLN A 107 -12.94 -6.83 7.23
C GLN A 107 -11.93 -6.73 6.08
N ILE A 108 -10.77 -7.39 6.11
CA ILE A 108 -9.67 -7.10 5.16
C ILE A 108 -10.11 -7.34 3.70
N SER A 109 -10.79 -8.45 3.42
CA SER A 109 -11.30 -8.79 2.09
C SER A 109 -12.43 -7.87 1.60
N GLU A 110 -13.30 -7.43 2.51
CA GLU A 110 -14.36 -6.45 2.21
C GLU A 110 -13.77 -5.07 1.92
N LEU A 111 -12.73 -4.67 2.67
CA LEU A 111 -11.97 -3.46 2.39
C LEU A 111 -11.36 -3.53 0.99
N ASP A 112 -10.64 -4.60 0.63
CA ASP A 112 -10.06 -4.75 -0.73
C ASP A 112 -11.14 -4.60 -1.81
N SER A 113 -12.27 -5.30 -1.65
CA SER A 113 -13.39 -5.25 -2.59
C SER A 113 -13.97 -3.84 -2.73
N THR A 114 -14.11 -3.12 -1.62
CA THR A 114 -14.59 -1.73 -1.59
C THR A 114 -13.62 -0.80 -2.33
N PHE A 115 -12.31 -0.99 -2.18
CA PHE A 115 -11.32 -0.17 -2.89
C PHE A 115 -11.29 -0.37 -4.40
N GLN A 116 -11.61 -1.58 -4.85
CA GLN A 116 -11.81 -1.81 -6.28
C GLN A 116 -12.94 -0.93 -6.83
N GLY A 117 -14.05 -0.80 -6.09
CA GLY A 117 -15.14 0.12 -6.44
C GLY A 117 -14.72 1.60 -6.45
N ILE A 118 -13.97 2.04 -5.43
CA ILE A 118 -13.46 3.43 -5.33
C ILE A 118 -12.50 3.78 -6.47
N SER A 119 -11.80 2.80 -7.05
CA SER A 119 -10.91 3.03 -8.19
C SER A 119 -11.65 3.51 -9.45
N ILE A 120 -12.97 3.24 -9.54
CA ILE A 120 -13.84 3.57 -10.68
C ILE A 120 -14.79 4.73 -10.32
N ALA A 121 -15.34 4.74 -9.10
CA ALA A 121 -16.22 5.80 -8.61
C ALA A 121 -15.49 7.16 -8.54
N GLU A 122 -16.22 8.27 -8.64
CA GLU A 122 -15.65 9.64 -8.64
C GLU A 122 -14.57 9.83 -9.73
N GLY A 123 -14.83 9.26 -10.92
CA GLY A 123 -13.95 9.25 -12.08
C GLY A 123 -13.01 8.05 -12.08
N ASP A 124 -13.04 7.28 -13.17
CA ASP A 124 -12.12 6.14 -13.34
C ASP A 124 -10.66 6.61 -13.22
N THR A 125 -9.89 5.94 -12.35
CA THR A 125 -8.53 6.38 -12.01
C THR A 125 -7.62 6.44 -13.24
N LEU A 126 -7.74 5.48 -14.17
CA LEU A 126 -6.95 5.48 -15.40
C LEU A 126 -7.38 6.62 -16.32
N LEU A 127 -8.69 6.84 -16.51
CA LEU A 127 -9.19 7.94 -17.32
C LEU A 127 -8.79 9.31 -16.77
N LEU A 128 -8.85 9.50 -15.45
CA LEU A 128 -8.37 10.72 -14.80
C LEU A 128 -6.87 10.92 -15.03
N CYS A 129 -6.06 9.86 -14.89
CA CYS A 129 -4.63 9.94 -15.16
C CYS A 129 -4.35 10.28 -16.63
N ILE A 130 -5.08 9.68 -17.57
CA ILE A 130 -4.98 9.99 -18.99
C ILE A 130 -5.27 11.47 -19.23
N HIS A 131 -6.37 11.99 -18.68
CA HIS A 131 -6.78 13.37 -18.85
C HIS A 131 -5.70 14.34 -18.36
N PHE A 132 -5.32 14.27 -17.08
CA PHE A 132 -4.40 15.26 -16.50
C PHE A 132 -2.95 15.09 -16.94
N MET A 133 -2.46 13.87 -17.16
CA MET A 133 -1.10 13.69 -17.69
C MET A 133 -1.00 14.17 -19.14
N SER A 134 -2.07 14.03 -19.93
CA SER A 134 -2.11 14.62 -21.27
C SER A 134 -2.06 16.14 -21.21
N GLU A 135 -2.80 16.77 -20.30
CA GLU A 135 -2.74 18.23 -20.11
C GLU A 135 -1.39 18.73 -19.60
N LEU A 136 -0.74 17.97 -18.71
CA LEU A 136 0.62 18.23 -18.25
C LEU A 136 1.63 18.18 -19.39
N LEU A 137 1.53 17.18 -20.27
CA LEU A 137 2.39 17.03 -21.45
C LEU A 137 2.13 18.10 -22.52
N GLY A 138 0.89 18.59 -22.59
CA GLY A 138 0.52 19.73 -23.42
C GLY A 138 0.83 21.08 -22.80
N GLU A 139 1.52 21.12 -21.66
CA GLU A 139 1.91 22.32 -20.91
C GLU A 139 0.72 23.22 -20.51
N LYS A 140 -0.48 22.63 -20.41
CA LYS A 140 -1.72 23.34 -20.02
C LYS A 140 -1.89 23.46 -18.51
N LEU A 141 -1.18 22.62 -17.76
CA LEU A 141 -1.13 22.65 -16.30
C LEU A 141 0.31 22.48 -15.83
N ALA A 142 0.60 22.96 -14.62
CA ALA A 142 1.89 22.82 -13.97
C ALA A 142 1.71 22.19 -12.59
N LEU A 143 2.58 21.24 -12.25
CA LEU A 143 2.58 20.58 -10.94
C LEU A 143 3.73 21.08 -10.06
N PRO A 144 3.61 20.96 -8.73
CA PRO A 144 4.70 21.24 -7.79
C PRO A 144 5.95 20.45 -8.16
N GLN A 145 7.06 21.18 -8.34
CA GLN A 145 8.36 20.62 -8.67
C GLN A 145 8.93 19.83 -7.49
N ALA A 146 9.81 18.87 -7.79
CA ALA A 146 10.56 18.14 -6.77
C ALA A 146 11.38 19.10 -5.89
N ARG A 147 11.26 18.95 -4.57
CA ARG A 147 12.06 19.74 -3.60
C ARG A 147 13.52 19.32 -3.60
N ASN A 148 13.76 18.01 -3.71
CA ASN A 148 15.09 17.43 -3.84
C ASN A 148 15.16 16.59 -5.13
N ARG A 149 15.67 17.20 -6.21
CA ARG A 149 15.86 16.54 -7.51
C ARG A 149 16.88 15.40 -7.49
N LEU A 150 17.71 15.30 -6.45
CA LEU A 150 18.69 14.23 -6.30
C LEU A 150 18.09 12.99 -5.61
N SER A 151 16.89 13.08 -5.04
CA SER A 151 16.19 11.90 -4.49
C SER A 151 15.89 10.88 -5.59
N ARG A 152 15.88 9.59 -5.25
CA ARG A 152 15.70 8.52 -6.24
C ARG A 152 14.29 8.57 -6.84
N LEU A 153 13.30 8.94 -6.03
CA LEU A 153 11.92 9.12 -6.51
C LEU A 153 11.79 10.31 -7.47
N ALA A 154 12.46 11.44 -7.21
CA ALA A 154 12.47 12.55 -8.16
C ALA A 154 13.17 12.18 -9.47
N GLN A 155 14.31 11.49 -9.41
CA GLN A 155 15.00 11.00 -10.61
C GLN A 155 14.14 10.02 -11.43
N ARG A 156 13.34 9.17 -10.77
CA ARG A 156 12.39 8.28 -11.43
C ARG A 156 11.27 9.05 -12.12
N GLU A 157 10.69 10.05 -11.45
CA GLU A 157 9.72 10.96 -12.06
C GLU A 157 10.30 11.65 -13.29
N ASP A 158 11.49 12.26 -13.16
CA ASP A 158 12.18 12.98 -14.24
C ASP A 158 12.44 12.06 -15.44
N LYS A 159 12.90 10.82 -15.19
CA LYS A 159 13.14 9.83 -16.24
C LYS A 159 11.86 9.45 -16.98
N LEU A 160 10.76 9.25 -16.26
CA LEU A 160 9.46 8.94 -16.86
C LEU A 160 8.90 10.13 -17.64
N MET A 161 9.02 11.34 -17.10
CA MET A 161 8.62 12.58 -17.78
C MET A 161 9.41 12.77 -19.08
N LEU A 162 10.73 12.53 -19.05
CA LEU A 162 11.58 12.62 -20.23
C LEU A 162 11.24 11.57 -21.29
N ASP A 163 11.00 10.31 -20.91
CA ASP A 163 10.53 9.26 -21.83
C ASP A 163 9.20 9.66 -22.49
N MET A 164 8.27 10.21 -21.71
CA MET A 164 6.96 10.67 -22.21
C MET A 164 7.09 11.84 -23.18
N LYS A 165 7.93 12.83 -22.87
CA LYS A 165 8.21 13.96 -23.78
C LYS A 165 8.88 13.51 -25.08
N SER A 166 9.87 12.61 -25.01
CA SER A 166 10.53 12.06 -26.20
C SER A 166 9.55 11.29 -27.10
N ARG A 167 8.64 10.50 -26.51
CA ARG A 167 7.57 9.83 -27.26
C ARG A 167 6.61 10.81 -27.90
N LEU A 168 6.27 11.88 -27.19
CA LEU A 168 5.40 12.93 -27.70
C LEU A 168 6.02 13.62 -28.91
N GLU A 169 7.31 13.94 -28.86
CA GLU A 169 8.06 14.48 -29.99
C GLU A 169 8.08 13.52 -31.18
N MET A 170 8.36 12.22 -30.93
CA MET A 170 8.39 11.18 -31.96
C MET A 170 7.07 11.05 -32.73
N ILE A 171 5.93 11.23 -32.06
CA ILE A 171 4.61 11.13 -32.70
C ILE A 171 4.15 12.45 -33.35
N GLY A 172 4.97 13.50 -33.34
CA GLY A 172 4.64 14.79 -33.97
C GLY A 172 4.12 15.87 -33.01
N GLY A 173 4.23 15.66 -31.69
CA GLY A 173 3.87 16.61 -30.65
C GLY A 173 2.42 16.49 -30.16
N TYR A 174 2.04 17.36 -29.21
CA TYR A 174 0.73 17.32 -28.54
C TYR A 174 -0.48 17.58 -29.47
N LYS A 175 -0.28 18.16 -30.65
CA LYS A 175 -1.35 18.29 -31.65
C LYS A 175 -1.95 16.94 -32.06
N GLU A 176 -1.17 15.86 -31.96
CA GLU A 176 -1.60 14.49 -32.26
C GLU A 176 -2.28 13.78 -31.09
N HIS A 177 -2.66 14.49 -30.00
CA HIS A 177 -3.23 13.88 -28.78
C HIS A 177 -4.53 13.08 -28.99
N ARG A 178 -5.21 13.26 -30.12
CA ARG A 178 -6.42 12.48 -30.51
C ARG A 178 -6.13 11.37 -31.51
N GLY A 179 -4.88 11.22 -31.95
CA GLY A 179 -4.47 10.27 -32.96
C GLY A 179 -4.13 8.89 -32.39
N PRO A 180 -4.15 7.84 -33.24
CA PRO A 180 -3.84 6.46 -32.81
C PRO A 180 -2.39 6.28 -32.33
N ALA A 181 -1.47 7.16 -32.74
CA ALA A 181 -0.09 7.15 -32.23
C ALA A 181 -0.02 7.58 -30.75
N PHE A 182 -0.84 8.54 -30.33
CA PHE A 182 -0.91 8.97 -28.93
C PHE A 182 -1.50 7.87 -28.05
N ASP A 183 -2.57 7.21 -28.52
CA ASP A 183 -3.15 6.03 -27.88
C ASP A 183 -2.11 4.92 -27.65
N ARG A 184 -1.29 4.59 -28.66
CA ARG A 184 -0.30 3.53 -28.55
C ARG A 184 0.89 3.87 -27.66
N HIS A 185 1.36 5.12 -27.69
CA HIS A 185 2.65 5.49 -27.12
C HIS A 185 2.56 6.28 -25.81
N ILE A 186 1.48 7.03 -25.59
CA ILE A 186 1.33 7.94 -24.44
C ILE A 186 0.33 7.40 -23.42
N LEU A 187 -0.91 7.11 -23.83
CA LEU A 187 -2.00 6.75 -22.90
C LEU A 187 -1.66 5.62 -21.90
N PRO A 188 -1.01 4.51 -22.30
CA PRO A 188 -0.71 3.40 -21.40
C PRO A 188 0.26 3.76 -20.27
N ARG A 189 0.98 4.88 -20.41
CA ARG A 189 2.00 5.35 -19.45
C ARG A 189 1.49 6.45 -18.53
N CYS A 190 0.33 7.04 -18.81
CA CYS A 190 -0.21 8.14 -18.01
C CYS A 190 -0.38 7.76 -16.54
N ARG A 191 -0.92 6.56 -16.26
CA ARG A 191 -1.05 6.09 -14.88
C ARG A 191 0.30 5.88 -14.20
N LEU A 192 1.28 5.31 -14.89
CA LEU A 192 2.63 5.10 -14.36
C LEU A 192 3.31 6.43 -14.00
N LEU A 193 3.15 7.46 -14.84
CA LEU A 193 3.68 8.80 -14.57
C LEU A 193 2.98 9.44 -13.36
N ALA A 194 1.65 9.37 -13.29
CA ALA A 194 0.88 9.89 -12.17
C ALA A 194 1.28 9.22 -10.84
N GLU A 195 1.42 7.89 -10.83
CA GLU A 195 1.89 7.13 -9.66
C GLU A 195 3.31 7.54 -9.24
N ALA A 196 4.24 7.74 -10.20
CA ALA A 196 5.60 8.17 -9.90
C ALA A 196 5.66 9.58 -9.28
N ILE A 197 4.91 10.53 -9.85
CA ILE A 197 4.79 11.89 -9.32
C ILE A 197 4.24 11.84 -7.89
N GLY A 198 3.15 11.10 -7.68
CA GLY A 198 2.52 11.00 -6.38
C GLY A 198 3.37 10.28 -5.34
N ASN A 199 4.16 9.28 -5.72
CA ASN A 199 5.13 8.64 -4.82
C ASN A 199 6.19 9.63 -4.33
N ARG A 200 6.74 10.46 -5.23
CA ARG A 200 7.68 11.53 -4.82
C ARG A 200 6.98 12.53 -3.90
N MET A 201 5.81 13.05 -4.28
CA MET A 201 5.08 14.02 -3.45
C MET A 201 4.73 13.47 -2.07
N ALA A 202 4.36 12.19 -1.98
CA ALA A 202 4.07 11.52 -0.72
C ALA A 202 5.31 11.41 0.16
N TYR A 203 6.47 11.04 -0.42
CA TYR A 203 7.75 11.01 0.29
C TYR A 203 8.11 12.39 0.84
N GLU A 204 8.04 13.44 0.02
CA GLU A 204 8.36 14.81 0.45
C GLU A 204 7.40 15.31 1.54
N ALA A 205 6.11 14.97 1.44
CA ALA A 205 5.12 15.29 2.47
C ALA A 205 5.41 14.57 3.80
N ALA A 206 5.83 13.31 3.74
CA ALA A 206 6.26 12.53 4.89
C ALA A 206 7.52 13.09 5.55
N GLU A 207 8.53 13.43 4.75
CA GLU A 207 9.77 14.07 5.21
C GLU A 207 9.46 15.39 5.94
N THR A 208 8.60 16.22 5.34
CA THR A 208 8.17 17.51 5.94
C THR A 208 7.41 17.33 7.24
N SER A 209 6.67 16.23 7.36
CA SER A 209 5.88 15.91 8.55
C SER A 209 6.73 15.28 9.66
N GLY A 210 8.04 15.10 9.43
CA GLY A 210 8.98 14.57 10.43
C GLY A 210 8.89 13.06 10.64
N LEU A 211 8.45 12.29 9.63
CA LEU A 211 8.53 10.83 9.70
C LEU A 211 10.00 10.39 9.78
N SER A 212 10.26 9.28 10.48
CA SER A 212 11.64 8.83 10.72
C SER A 212 12.35 8.41 9.42
N PRO A 213 13.68 8.55 9.34
CA PRO A 213 14.47 8.14 8.17
C PRO A 213 14.25 6.67 7.78
N ASP A 214 14.01 5.80 8.76
CA ASP A 214 13.74 4.38 8.51
C ASP A 214 12.47 4.18 7.68
N VAL A 215 11.40 4.90 8.02
CA VAL A 215 10.13 4.85 7.29
C VAL A 215 10.28 5.40 5.88
N LEU A 216 11.00 6.51 5.73
CA LEU A 216 11.26 7.13 4.43
C LEU A 216 12.09 6.19 3.54
N THR A 217 13.13 5.56 4.09
CA THR A 217 13.99 4.60 3.38
C THR A 217 13.18 3.41 2.88
N LEU A 218 12.35 2.81 3.74
CA LEU A 218 11.50 1.69 3.33
C LEU A 218 10.43 2.12 2.31
N TYR A 219 9.84 3.31 2.46
CA TYR A 219 8.85 3.80 1.50
C TYR A 219 9.46 4.02 0.11
N GLU A 220 10.67 4.57 0.04
CA GLU A 220 11.41 4.70 -1.21
C GLU A 220 11.65 3.32 -1.86
N GLY A 221 12.12 2.34 -1.08
CA GLY A 221 12.29 0.96 -1.55
C GLY A 221 11.00 0.32 -2.07
N ILE A 222 9.88 0.53 -1.38
CA ILE A 222 8.53 0.08 -1.79
C ILE A 222 8.17 0.66 -3.15
N CYS A 223 8.32 1.98 -3.31
CA CYS A 223 7.99 2.66 -4.55
C CYS A 223 8.89 2.20 -5.71
N MET A 224 10.14 1.84 -5.41
CA MET A 224 11.13 1.33 -6.34
C MET A 224 10.98 -0.17 -6.65
N CYS A 225 9.99 -0.85 -6.07
CA CYS A 225 9.77 -2.29 -6.18
C CYS A 225 11.00 -3.12 -5.73
N GLU A 226 11.73 -2.62 -4.74
CA GLU A 226 12.92 -3.28 -4.20
C GLU A 226 12.53 -4.38 -3.20
N ASP A 227 13.41 -5.37 -3.04
CA ASP A 227 13.26 -6.33 -1.95
C ASP A 227 13.69 -5.67 -0.63
N LEU A 228 12.70 -5.25 0.17
CA LEU A 228 12.91 -4.58 1.46
C LEU A 228 13.67 -5.44 2.47
N ASN A 229 13.69 -6.75 2.26
CA ASN A 229 14.39 -7.69 3.13
C ASN A 229 15.84 -7.94 2.71
N HIS A 230 16.26 -7.44 1.54
CA HIS A 230 17.54 -7.78 0.89
C HIS A 230 17.89 -9.26 1.06
N LEU A 231 16.97 -10.17 0.72
CA LEU A 231 17.30 -11.59 0.67
C LEU A 231 18.45 -11.74 -0.35
N PRO A 232 19.53 -12.47 -0.03
CA PRO A 232 20.62 -12.65 -0.98
C PRO A 232 20.03 -13.24 -2.26
N ALA A 233 20.20 -12.51 -3.37
CA ALA A 233 19.75 -12.98 -4.67
C ALA A 233 20.36 -14.37 -4.91
N MET A 234 19.51 -15.35 -5.19
CA MET A 234 19.94 -16.68 -5.61
C MET A 234 20.50 -16.57 -7.03
N GLY A 235 21.74 -16.10 -7.14
CA GLY A 235 22.50 -15.98 -8.38
C GLY A 235 24.00 -16.18 -8.08
N PRO A 236 24.79 -16.80 -8.97
CA PRO A 236 26.17 -17.22 -8.67
C PRO A 236 27.20 -16.09 -8.46
N GLN A 237 26.78 -14.83 -8.46
CA GLN A 237 27.65 -13.69 -8.24
C GLN A 237 26.94 -12.64 -7.38
N CYS A 238 27.21 -12.62 -6.08
CA CYS A 238 27.41 -11.37 -5.32
C CYS A 238 28.00 -11.66 -3.94
N ARG A 239 28.94 -10.77 -3.55
CA ARG A 239 29.94 -10.91 -2.50
C ARG A 239 29.35 -10.96 -1.08
N ALA A 240 30.04 -11.67 -0.20
CA ALA A 240 29.77 -11.78 1.24
C ALA A 240 29.85 -10.45 2.02
N ASP A 241 30.27 -9.35 1.39
CA ASP A 241 30.45 -8.05 2.05
C ASP A 241 29.21 -7.12 2.00
N ALA A 242 28.13 -7.53 1.33
CA ALA A 242 26.88 -6.75 1.24
C ALA A 242 25.80 -7.16 2.27
N GLN A 243 26.07 -8.17 3.12
CA GLN A 243 25.06 -8.77 4.02
C GLN A 243 24.87 -8.04 5.35
N SER A 244 25.66 -7.00 5.66
CA SER A 244 25.71 -6.41 7.01
C SER A 244 25.15 -5.00 7.15
N GLN A 245 24.66 -4.34 6.09
CA GLN A 245 24.16 -2.95 6.17
C GLN A 245 22.66 -2.73 5.87
N SER A 246 21.89 -3.77 5.53
CA SER A 246 20.58 -3.57 4.86
C SER A 246 19.32 -4.03 5.62
N SER A 247 19.39 -4.34 6.92
CA SER A 247 18.20 -4.79 7.70
C SER A 247 17.79 -3.89 8.87
N GLU A 248 18.57 -2.87 9.23
CA GLU A 248 18.29 -2.02 10.40
C GLU A 248 16.99 -1.22 10.28
N PRO A 249 16.73 -0.47 9.18
CA PRO A 249 15.46 0.26 9.04
C PRO A 249 14.23 -0.64 9.13
N TYR A 250 14.34 -1.83 8.52
CA TYR A 250 13.28 -2.83 8.55
C TYR A 250 13.03 -3.34 9.97
N ASN A 251 14.09 -3.70 10.70
CA ASN A 251 13.99 -4.22 12.06
C ASN A 251 13.45 -3.17 13.03
N ASN A 252 13.86 -1.90 12.89
CA ASN A 252 13.36 -0.78 13.69
C ASN A 252 11.86 -0.56 13.46
N VAL A 253 11.42 -0.55 12.20
CA VAL A 253 10.01 -0.41 11.85
C VAL A 253 9.20 -1.62 12.33
N LEU A 254 9.73 -2.84 12.22
CA LEU A 254 9.07 -4.04 12.74
C LEU A 254 8.92 -3.99 14.26
N ALA A 255 9.93 -3.54 14.99
CA ALA A 255 9.86 -3.34 16.44
C ALA A 255 8.80 -2.30 16.82
N GLN A 256 8.68 -1.22 16.04
CA GLN A 256 7.62 -0.23 16.23
C GLN A 256 6.23 -0.83 15.96
N ILE A 257 6.07 -1.62 14.89
CA ILE A 257 4.81 -2.31 14.58
C ILE A 257 4.41 -3.22 15.73
N ARG A 258 5.36 -3.99 16.30
CA ARG A 258 5.14 -4.83 17.49
C ARG A 258 4.64 -4.02 18.68
N SER A 259 5.33 -2.93 18.99
CA SER A 259 4.96 -2.04 20.10
C SER A 259 3.57 -1.43 19.90
N GLU A 260 3.25 -0.98 18.69
CA GLU A 260 1.91 -0.45 18.36
C GLU A 260 0.87 -1.57 18.45
N SER A 261 1.17 -2.79 17.97
CA SER A 261 0.30 -3.98 17.99
C SER A 261 -0.08 -4.45 19.39
N ALA A 262 0.84 -4.33 20.35
CA ALA A 262 0.62 -4.75 21.73
C ALA A 262 -0.30 -3.80 22.54
N SER A 263 -0.53 -2.57 22.08
CA SER A 263 -1.31 -1.56 22.80
C SER A 263 -2.57 -1.17 22.04
N ARG A 264 -3.62 -0.77 22.77
CA ARG A 264 -4.83 -0.24 22.13
C ARG A 264 -4.51 1.08 21.41
N SER A 265 -4.99 1.21 20.19
CA SER A 265 -4.87 2.40 19.36
C SER A 265 -6.24 2.99 19.05
N ASP A 266 -6.31 4.30 18.75
CA ASP A 266 -7.52 4.95 18.19
C ASP A 266 -8.01 4.25 16.90
N LEU A 267 -7.10 3.55 16.21
CA LEU A 267 -7.46 2.76 15.04
C LEU A 267 -8.36 1.57 15.38
N ASP A 268 -8.26 1.02 16.60
CA ASP A 268 -9.04 -0.13 17.03
C ASP A 268 -10.53 0.18 17.13
N ASP A 269 -10.91 1.45 17.28
CA ASP A 269 -12.32 1.87 17.26
C ASP A 269 -12.99 1.68 15.88
N TYR A 270 -12.19 1.48 14.84
CA TYR A 270 -12.65 1.19 13.47
C TYR A 270 -12.51 -0.30 13.09
N VAL A 271 -11.90 -1.10 13.96
CA VAL A 271 -11.71 -2.53 13.73
C VAL A 271 -12.91 -3.30 14.29
N THR A 272 -13.64 -4.00 13.41
CA THR A 272 -14.75 -4.90 13.79
C THR A 272 -14.40 -6.36 13.57
N ALA A 273 -13.16 -6.65 13.19
CA ALA A 273 -12.71 -8.00 12.88
C ALA A 273 -12.64 -8.87 14.15
N PRO A 274 -13.38 -9.99 14.25
CA PRO A 274 -13.32 -10.86 15.42
C PRO A 274 -11.98 -11.58 15.56
N ILE A 275 -11.18 -11.69 14.49
CA ILE A 275 -9.80 -12.20 14.57
C ILE A 275 -8.82 -11.24 15.27
N MET A 276 -9.28 -10.26 16.04
CA MET A 276 -8.40 -9.45 16.89
C MET A 276 -8.00 -10.15 18.20
N SER A 277 -8.82 -11.08 18.71
CA SER A 277 -8.43 -11.97 19.81
C SER A 277 -9.02 -13.38 19.66
N GLU A 278 -8.46 -14.37 20.36
CA GLU A 278 -9.06 -15.73 20.41
C GLU A 278 -10.43 -15.72 21.09
N GLU A 279 -10.60 -14.90 22.12
CA GLU A 279 -11.89 -14.70 22.79
C GLU A 279 -12.95 -14.13 21.84
N SER A 280 -12.61 -13.07 21.10
CA SER A 280 -13.53 -12.44 20.15
C SER A 280 -13.88 -13.38 19.00
N TRP A 281 -12.89 -14.11 18.48
CA TRP A 281 -13.10 -15.13 17.47
C TRP A 281 -13.99 -16.28 17.96
N GLY A 282 -13.75 -16.77 19.18
CA GLY A 282 -14.59 -17.79 19.84
C GLY A 282 -16.02 -17.31 20.05
N SER A 283 -16.21 -16.09 20.56
CA SER A 283 -17.54 -15.50 20.74
C SER A 283 -18.28 -15.35 19.41
N PHE A 284 -17.59 -14.88 18.36
CA PHE A 284 -18.15 -14.74 17.03
C PHE A 284 -18.58 -16.08 16.45
N THR A 285 -17.69 -17.08 16.43
CA THR A 285 -17.99 -18.42 15.91
C THR A 285 -19.14 -19.09 16.64
N ASN A 286 -19.24 -18.94 17.97
CA ASN A 286 -20.35 -19.47 18.76
C ASN A 286 -21.69 -18.75 18.49
N SER A 287 -21.66 -17.51 17.98
CA SER A 287 -22.88 -16.76 17.61
C SER A 287 -23.46 -17.16 16.25
N LEU A 288 -22.69 -17.88 15.42
CA LEU A 288 -23.13 -18.27 14.08
C LEU A 288 -24.20 -19.37 14.13
N HIS A 289 -25.23 -19.22 13.29
CA HIS A 289 -26.24 -20.26 13.13
C HIS A 289 -25.63 -21.49 12.45
N ALA A 290 -25.57 -22.60 13.18
CA ALA A 290 -25.17 -23.89 12.63
C ALA A 290 -26.39 -24.63 12.07
N PHE A 291 -26.29 -25.11 10.84
CA PHE A 291 -27.22 -26.10 10.31
C PHE A 291 -26.90 -27.44 10.99
N LYS A 292 -27.81 -27.91 11.85
CA LYS A 292 -27.70 -29.21 12.50
C LYS A 292 -28.57 -30.22 11.79
N HIS A 293 -28.06 -31.43 11.59
CA HIS A 293 -28.94 -32.55 11.26
C HIS A 293 -29.90 -32.77 12.45
N PRO A 294 -31.18 -33.16 12.24
CA PRO A 294 -32.17 -33.31 13.32
C PRO A 294 -31.76 -34.25 14.47
N HIS A 295 -30.69 -35.03 14.30
CA HIS A 295 -30.22 -36.04 15.24
C HIS A 295 -28.80 -35.80 15.79
N ASP A 296 -28.16 -34.68 15.47
CA ASP A 296 -26.79 -34.42 15.96
C ASP A 296 -26.75 -33.78 17.36
N VAL A 297 -26.04 -34.43 18.27
CA VAL A 297 -25.66 -33.87 19.58
C VAL A 297 -24.54 -32.86 19.37
N ALA A 298 -24.67 -31.68 19.99
CA ALA A 298 -23.80 -30.53 19.76
C ALA A 298 -22.31 -30.85 20.06
N ILE A 299 -21.47 -30.83 19.03
CA ILE A 299 -20.01 -30.76 19.17
C ILE A 299 -19.60 -29.29 19.01
N PRO A 300 -18.87 -28.68 19.96
CA PRO A 300 -18.40 -27.31 19.85
C PRO A 300 -17.48 -27.12 18.63
N CYS A 301 -17.75 -26.07 17.84
CA CYS A 301 -17.01 -25.74 16.60
C CYS A 301 -15.57 -25.24 16.84
N SER A 302 -15.11 -25.13 18.08
CA SER A 302 -13.84 -24.48 18.46
C SER A 302 -12.58 -25.32 18.17
N LYS A 303 -12.64 -26.30 17.27
CA LYS A 303 -11.51 -27.20 16.94
C LYS A 303 -11.29 -27.43 15.43
N LEU A 304 -11.86 -26.59 14.57
CA LEU A 304 -11.58 -26.58 13.13
C LEU A 304 -10.72 -25.37 12.76
#